data_AF-A0A968XVV5-F1
#
_entry.id   AF-A0A968XVV5-F1
#
_cell.length_a   1.000
_cell.length_b   1.000
_cell.length_c   1.000
_cell.angle_alpha   90.00
_cell.angle_beta   90.00
_cell.angle_gamma   90.00
#
_symmetry.space_group_name_H-M   'P 1'
#
loop_
_entity.id
_entity.type
_entity.pdbx_description
1 polymer ?
#
loop_
_entity_poly.entity_id
_entity_poly.type
_entity_poly.pdbx_seq_one_letter_code
_entity_poly.pdbx_strand_id
1 'polypeptide(L)'
;MSQQADFAQACSSSIDLTQLPLILAGPVLRRTTAEAVTVWIALQHSCKIELNIRVTHHAGETIGPVILKGCGTTVKVGKSLHVVAITAIASGTDALEHPESSKVQPTQPDSLAKVAEPEALCLEPGQIYAYDLDFFRLNHTPEASSALSLDPALPISLQQALTSPRFPELSISYFSHGLPTFALCPAQLDQLQIFHGSCRNVQDRDHDALAIVDCAAAHHAAQPNHRPHQLFFTGDQIYGDEVADPFLWAILRAQDAIFNEDESLVIENTEPFDLSQALQPGQRNQIATQTAGLTASLKNTPEKASSHLFRFGEYCVAYLFS
;
A
#
# COMPACT_ATOMS: atom_id res chain seq x y z
N MET A 1 10.77 38.20 16.91
CA MET A 1 9.92 37.51 17.90
C MET A 1 8.48 37.29 17.42
N SER A 2 7.83 38.19 16.66
CA SER A 2 6.44 37.91 16.19
C SER A 2 6.36 36.92 15.00
N GLN A 3 7.31 36.92 14.06
CA GLN A 3 7.34 35.92 12.96
C GLN A 3 7.56 34.48 13.43
N GLN A 4 8.26 34.28 14.55
CA GLN A 4 8.51 32.96 15.14
C GLN A 4 7.27 32.40 15.84
N ALA A 5 6.43 33.28 16.41
CA ALA A 5 5.16 32.91 17.02
C ALA A 5 4.10 32.59 15.95
N ASP A 6 4.05 33.34 14.84
CA ASP A 6 3.17 33.03 13.70
C ASP A 6 3.54 31.70 13.02
N PHE A 7 4.83 31.37 12.91
CA PHE A 7 5.27 30.05 12.44
C PHE A 7 4.84 28.94 13.41
N ALA A 8 5.04 29.12 14.73
CA ALA A 8 4.62 28.15 15.74
C ALA A 8 3.09 27.89 15.76
N GLN A 9 2.28 28.91 15.46
CA GLN A 9 0.83 28.81 15.43
C GLN A 9 0.29 28.22 14.11
N ALA A 10 0.94 28.49 12.96
CA ALA A 10 0.71 27.71 11.74
C ALA A 10 1.20 26.25 11.87
N CYS A 11 2.21 26.03 12.73
CA CYS A 11 2.73 24.72 13.10
C CYS A 11 1.84 23.92 14.07
N SER A 12 0.64 24.36 14.46
CA SER A 12 -0.17 23.62 15.46
C SER A 12 -1.35 22.82 14.90
N SER A 13 -1.72 22.95 13.62
CA SER A 13 -2.88 22.23 13.06
C SER A 13 -2.51 20.87 12.46
N SER A 14 -2.69 19.78 13.22
CA SER A 14 -2.53 18.40 12.72
C SER A 14 -3.23 18.21 11.37
N ILE A 15 -2.68 17.34 10.51
CA ILE A 15 -3.31 17.05 9.21
C ILE A 15 -4.76 16.57 9.44
N ASP A 16 -5.70 17.21 8.76
CA ASP A 16 -7.10 16.79 8.77
C ASP A 16 -7.29 15.59 7.85
N LEU A 17 -7.28 14.39 8.44
CA LEU A 17 -7.46 13.13 7.74
C LEU A 17 -8.85 13.01 7.07
N THR A 18 -9.85 13.77 7.50
CA THR A 18 -11.19 13.75 6.88
C THR A 18 -11.19 14.28 5.45
N GLN A 19 -10.16 15.04 5.06
CA GLN A 19 -9.96 15.51 3.69
C GLN A 19 -9.28 14.47 2.80
N LEU A 20 -8.78 13.36 3.35
CA LEU A 20 -8.10 12.30 2.60
C LEU A 20 -9.07 11.16 2.26
N PRO A 21 -8.82 10.41 1.16
CA PRO A 21 -9.62 9.24 0.80
C PRO A 21 -9.44 8.10 1.80
N LEU A 22 -10.40 7.17 1.86
CA LEU A 22 -10.32 6.00 2.74
C LEU A 22 -9.02 5.21 2.51
N ILE A 23 -8.61 5.09 1.25
CA ILE A 23 -7.36 4.45 0.84
C ILE A 23 -6.20 5.43 1.00
N LEU A 24 -5.23 5.11 1.85
CA LEU A 24 -4.02 5.89 2.06
C LEU A 24 -2.88 5.47 1.11
N ALA A 25 -2.78 4.19 0.79
CA ALA A 25 -1.84 3.68 -0.20
C ALA A 25 -2.32 2.35 -0.82
N GLY A 26 -1.86 2.12 -2.06
CA GLY A 26 -2.33 1.03 -2.90
C GLY A 26 -3.65 1.36 -3.61
N PRO A 27 -4.39 0.35 -4.11
CA PRO A 27 -4.07 -1.08 -4.08
C PRO A 27 -2.80 -1.45 -4.88
N VAL A 28 -2.01 -2.39 -4.37
CA VAL A 28 -0.81 -2.92 -5.05
C VAL A 28 -0.93 -4.43 -5.23
N LEU A 29 -0.81 -4.91 -6.48
CA LEU A 29 -0.69 -6.34 -6.75
C LEU A 29 0.65 -6.86 -6.25
N ARG A 30 0.63 -7.77 -5.27
CA ARG A 30 1.83 -8.36 -4.66
C ARG A 30 2.14 -9.76 -5.19
N ARG A 31 1.11 -10.46 -5.69
CA ARG A 31 1.24 -11.79 -6.27
C ARG A 31 0.14 -11.99 -7.32
N THR A 32 0.54 -12.49 -8.48
CA THR A 32 -0.38 -12.91 -9.54
C THR A 32 0.11 -14.26 -10.07
N THR A 33 -0.70 -15.29 -9.85
CA THR A 33 -0.46 -16.66 -10.31
C THR A 33 -1.73 -17.19 -10.97
N ALA A 34 -1.64 -18.32 -11.67
CA ALA A 34 -2.81 -18.94 -12.29
C ALA A 34 -3.97 -19.18 -11.30
N GLU A 35 -3.67 -19.45 -10.03
CA GLU A 35 -4.66 -19.86 -9.03
C GLU A 35 -5.00 -18.78 -8.01
N ALA A 36 -4.17 -17.74 -7.90
CA ALA A 36 -4.27 -16.78 -6.82
C ALA A 36 -3.76 -15.38 -7.19
N VAL A 37 -4.46 -14.37 -6.69
CA VAL A 37 -4.09 -12.95 -6.79
C VAL A 37 -4.11 -12.31 -5.42
N THR A 38 -3.02 -11.64 -5.03
CA THR A 38 -2.92 -10.92 -3.77
C THR A 38 -2.82 -9.42 -3.98
N VAL A 39 -3.71 -8.66 -3.35
CA VAL A 39 -3.70 -7.19 -3.34
C VAL A 39 -3.38 -6.70 -1.93
N TRP A 40 -2.36 -5.84 -1.82
CA TRP A 40 -2.05 -5.12 -0.59
C TRP A 40 -2.66 -3.71 -0.62
N ILE A 41 -3.17 -3.25 0.51
CA ILE A 41 -3.77 -1.93 0.65
C ILE A 41 -3.64 -1.38 2.08
N ALA A 42 -3.51 -0.06 2.19
CA ALA A 42 -3.51 0.68 3.45
C ALA A 42 -4.68 1.67 3.50
N LEU A 43 -5.40 1.69 4.62
CA LEU A 43 -6.65 2.41 4.82
C LEU A 43 -6.61 3.28 6.09
N GLN A 44 -7.44 4.32 6.14
CA GLN A 44 -7.62 5.16 7.34
C GLN A 44 -8.36 4.46 8.48
N HIS A 45 -9.23 3.50 8.15
CA HIS A 45 -10.17 2.89 9.10
C HIS A 45 -10.16 1.38 9.00
N SER A 46 -10.55 0.73 10.11
CA SER A 46 -10.72 -0.71 10.15
C SER A 46 -11.83 -1.16 9.19
N CYS A 47 -11.47 -2.03 8.25
CA CYS A 47 -12.40 -2.57 7.26
C CYS A 47 -12.25 -4.09 7.13
N LYS A 48 -13.35 -4.76 6.80
CA LYS A 48 -13.35 -6.02 6.05
C LYS A 48 -13.40 -5.66 4.57
N ILE A 49 -12.58 -6.31 3.75
CA ILE A 49 -12.50 -6.05 2.32
C ILE A 49 -12.79 -7.34 1.57
N GLU A 50 -13.62 -7.26 0.55
CA GLU A 50 -13.84 -8.32 -0.43
C GLU A 50 -13.12 -7.94 -1.74
N LEU A 51 -12.30 -8.85 -2.25
CA LEU A 51 -11.57 -8.73 -3.51
C LEU A 51 -12.22 -9.67 -4.53
N ASN A 52 -12.68 -9.14 -5.65
CA ASN A 52 -13.18 -9.95 -6.76
C ASN A 52 -12.31 -9.77 -7.99
N ILE A 53 -11.79 -10.87 -8.52
CA ILE A 53 -11.05 -10.92 -9.79
C ILE A 53 -12.02 -11.32 -10.89
N ARG A 54 -12.07 -10.53 -11.95
CA ARG A 54 -13.01 -10.65 -13.06
C ARG A 54 -12.27 -10.93 -14.35
N VAL A 55 -12.83 -11.81 -15.17
CA VAL A 55 -12.42 -11.90 -16.58
C VAL A 55 -12.82 -10.61 -17.29
N THR A 56 -12.05 -10.23 -18.29
CA THR A 56 -12.44 -9.18 -19.23
C THR A 56 -12.61 -9.76 -20.64
N HIS A 57 -13.38 -9.08 -21.47
CA HIS A 57 -13.49 -9.35 -22.89
C HIS A 57 -13.03 -8.15 -23.71
N HIS A 58 -12.87 -8.34 -25.01
CA HIS A 58 -12.44 -7.29 -25.95
C HIS A 58 -11.16 -6.57 -25.48
N ALA A 59 -10.15 -7.36 -25.08
CA ALA A 59 -8.86 -6.84 -24.63
C ALA A 59 -8.96 -5.87 -23.44
N GLY A 60 -9.82 -6.14 -22.47
CA GLY A 60 -9.97 -5.35 -21.25
C GLY A 60 -11.18 -4.43 -21.22
N GLU A 61 -11.79 -4.13 -22.38
CA GLU A 61 -12.83 -3.10 -22.49
C GLU A 61 -14.13 -3.43 -21.75
N THR A 62 -14.49 -4.71 -21.65
CA THR A 62 -15.73 -5.11 -21.00
C THR A 62 -15.51 -6.09 -19.86
N ILE A 63 -16.21 -5.83 -18.75
CA ILE A 63 -16.15 -6.64 -17.55
C ILE A 63 -17.04 -7.88 -17.70
N GLY A 64 -16.45 -9.05 -17.47
CA GLY A 64 -17.15 -10.33 -17.40
C GLY A 64 -17.34 -10.81 -15.95
N PRO A 65 -17.66 -12.10 -15.75
CA PRO A 65 -17.92 -12.67 -14.43
C PRO A 65 -16.71 -12.65 -13.50
N VAL A 66 -16.99 -12.70 -12.20
CA VAL A 66 -15.99 -12.95 -11.16
C VAL A 66 -15.56 -14.42 -11.23
N ILE A 67 -14.24 -14.66 -11.20
CA ILE A 67 -13.64 -15.99 -11.27
C ILE A 67 -12.82 -16.33 -10.02
N LEU A 68 -12.19 -15.35 -9.37
CA LEU A 68 -11.54 -15.54 -8.07
C LEU A 68 -12.13 -14.55 -7.05
N LYS A 69 -12.26 -14.98 -5.80
CA LYS A 69 -12.70 -14.15 -4.69
C LYS A 69 -11.80 -14.31 -3.48
N GLY A 70 -11.64 -13.24 -2.73
CA GLY A 70 -10.89 -13.22 -1.48
C GLY A 70 -11.55 -12.28 -0.49
N CYS A 71 -11.35 -12.54 0.79
CA CYS A 71 -11.77 -11.64 1.85
C CYS A 71 -10.64 -11.47 2.86
N GLY A 72 -10.47 -10.26 3.38
CA GLY A 72 -9.49 -9.98 4.42
C GLY A 72 -9.98 -8.88 5.36
N THR A 73 -9.53 -8.93 6.61
CA THR A 73 -9.77 -7.88 7.59
C THR A 73 -8.48 -7.14 7.86
N THR A 74 -8.56 -5.81 7.95
CA THR A 74 -7.38 -4.99 8.24
C THR A 74 -6.82 -5.23 9.64
N VAL A 75 -5.50 -5.17 9.73
CA VAL A 75 -4.75 -5.06 11.00
C VAL A 75 -4.43 -3.60 11.25
N LYS A 76 -4.65 -3.13 12.47
CA LYS A 76 -4.30 -1.77 12.90
C LYS A 76 -2.78 -1.65 13.06
N VAL A 77 -2.17 -0.66 12.40
CA VAL A 77 -0.73 -0.36 12.45
C VAL A 77 -0.47 0.98 13.13
N GLY A 78 -1.39 1.93 13.00
CA GLY A 78 -1.39 3.21 13.71
C GLY A 78 -2.80 3.60 14.11
N LYS A 79 -2.98 4.72 14.83
CA LYS A 79 -4.29 5.28 15.21
C LYS A 79 -5.27 5.33 14.04
N SER A 80 -4.82 5.79 12.88
CA SER A 80 -5.60 5.94 11.65
C SER A 80 -4.89 5.29 10.45
N LEU A 81 -4.17 4.18 10.68
CA LEU A 81 -3.54 3.38 9.64
C LEU A 81 -3.85 1.91 9.86
N HIS A 82 -4.50 1.32 8.87
CA HIS A 82 -4.95 -0.06 8.85
C HIS A 82 -4.47 -0.72 7.56
N VAL A 83 -3.83 -1.88 7.62
CA VAL A 83 -3.25 -2.54 6.44
C VAL A 83 -3.77 -3.96 6.28
N VAL A 84 -3.77 -4.46 5.05
CA VAL A 84 -4.18 -5.82 4.73
C VAL A 84 -3.58 -6.27 3.41
N ALA A 85 -3.32 -7.57 3.28
CA ALA A 85 -3.08 -8.23 2.00
C ALA A 85 -4.18 -9.28 1.80
N ILE A 86 -5.06 -9.06 0.83
CA ILE A 86 -6.19 -9.98 0.53
C ILE A 86 -5.76 -10.88 -0.61
N THR A 87 -5.94 -12.19 -0.46
CA THR A 87 -5.69 -13.16 -1.53
C THR A 87 -7.00 -13.72 -2.05
N ALA A 88 -7.25 -13.57 -3.35
CA ALA A 88 -8.38 -14.16 -4.04
C ALA A 88 -7.97 -15.48 -4.71
N ILE A 89 -8.83 -16.49 -4.58
CA ILE A 89 -8.69 -17.84 -5.15
C ILE A 89 -9.99 -18.29 -5.81
N ALA A 90 -9.95 -19.40 -6.56
CA ALA A 90 -11.14 -19.93 -7.24
C ALA A 90 -12.22 -20.31 -6.22
N SER A 91 -13.45 -19.87 -6.48
CA SER A 91 -14.62 -20.20 -5.65
C SER A 91 -15.02 -21.66 -5.89
N GLY A 92 -14.27 -22.57 -5.28
CA GLY A 92 -14.43 -24.03 -5.34
C GLY A 92 -13.60 -24.78 -4.27
N THR A 93 -12.84 -24.06 -3.46
CA THR A 93 -12.20 -24.58 -2.24
C THR A 93 -12.79 -23.82 -1.07
N ASP A 94 -13.74 -24.45 -0.37
CA ASP A 94 -14.23 -23.94 0.90
C ASP A 94 -13.03 -23.66 1.81
N ALA A 95 -13.08 -22.50 2.46
CA ALA A 95 -12.19 -22.10 3.53
C ALA A 95 -12.17 -23.20 4.60
N LEU A 96 -11.14 -24.03 4.61
CA LEU A 96 -10.82 -24.85 5.77
C LEU A 96 -10.09 -23.98 6.78
N GLU A 97 -10.89 -23.40 7.67
CA GLU A 97 -10.48 -23.14 9.04
C GLU A 97 -9.80 -24.38 9.60
N HIS A 98 -8.66 -24.21 10.27
CA HIS A 98 -7.96 -25.27 10.98
C HIS A 98 -8.89 -25.96 12.01
N PRO A 99 -8.95 -27.30 12.04
CA PRO A 99 -9.19 -28.00 13.28
C PRO A 99 -7.99 -28.88 13.63
N GLU A 100 -7.78 -28.96 14.93
CA GLU A 100 -6.73 -29.69 15.61
C GLU A 100 -6.71 -31.20 15.30
N SER A 101 -5.57 -31.78 15.66
CA SER A 101 -5.23 -33.20 15.65
C SER A 101 -6.38 -34.18 15.91
N SER A 102 -6.52 -35.19 15.04
CA SER A 102 -6.89 -36.55 15.43
C SER A 102 -6.47 -37.58 14.38
N LYS A 103 -5.75 -38.60 14.84
CA LYS A 103 -5.24 -39.74 14.07
C LYS A 103 -6.39 -40.67 13.64
N VAL A 104 -6.46 -41.07 12.37
CA VAL A 104 -7.14 -42.30 11.93
C VAL A 104 -6.35 -42.97 10.79
N GLN A 105 -6.22 -44.29 10.87
CA GLN A 105 -5.44 -45.20 10.01
C GLN A 105 -6.10 -45.52 8.65
N PRO A 106 -5.36 -46.09 7.68
CA PRO A 106 -5.83 -46.27 6.31
C PRO A 106 -6.55 -47.62 6.08
N THR A 107 -7.65 -47.60 5.33
CA THR A 107 -8.22 -48.79 4.66
C THR A 107 -8.40 -48.53 3.17
N GLN A 108 -8.20 -49.60 2.39
CA GLN A 108 -7.98 -49.70 0.94
C GLN A 108 -9.14 -49.26 0.03
N PRO A 109 -8.89 -49.09 -1.29
CA PRO A 109 -9.71 -48.30 -2.19
C PRO A 109 -10.82 -49.12 -2.84
N ASP A 110 -12.01 -48.54 -2.95
CA ASP A 110 -13.04 -49.02 -3.85
C ASP A 110 -13.38 -47.97 -4.91
N SER A 111 -13.48 -48.46 -6.14
CA SER A 111 -13.67 -47.74 -7.38
C SER A 111 -14.96 -46.93 -7.42
N LEU A 112 -14.85 -45.61 -7.60
CA LEU A 112 -15.95 -44.76 -8.04
C LEU A 112 -15.47 -43.82 -9.14
N ALA A 113 -16.34 -43.66 -10.13
CA ALA A 113 -16.11 -42.98 -11.40
C ALA A 113 -15.41 -41.63 -11.26
N LYS A 114 -14.51 -41.32 -12.20
CA LYS A 114 -14.05 -39.95 -12.47
C LYS A 114 -15.27 -39.10 -12.85
N VAL A 115 -15.92 -38.52 -11.85
CA VAL A 115 -16.65 -37.27 -12.03
C VAL A 115 -15.59 -36.28 -12.50
N ALA A 116 -15.75 -35.73 -13.70
CA ALA A 116 -14.89 -34.65 -14.16
C ALA A 116 -14.93 -33.57 -13.08
N GLU A 117 -13.80 -33.35 -12.40
CA GLU A 117 -13.67 -32.21 -11.49
C GLU A 117 -14.06 -30.96 -12.29
N PRO A 118 -14.85 -30.05 -11.71
CA PRO A 118 -15.15 -28.79 -12.38
C PRO A 118 -13.80 -28.18 -12.76
N GLU A 119 -13.57 -27.94 -14.05
CA GLU A 119 -12.33 -27.32 -14.55
C GLU A 119 -12.07 -26.10 -13.66
N ALA A 120 -11.00 -26.16 -12.87
CA ALA A 120 -10.66 -25.08 -11.97
C ALA A 120 -10.51 -23.82 -12.83
N LEU A 121 -11.29 -22.78 -12.52
CA LEU A 121 -11.21 -21.49 -13.19
C LEU A 121 -9.86 -20.85 -12.84
N CYS A 122 -8.85 -21.13 -13.65
CA CYS A 122 -7.52 -20.57 -13.54
C CYS A 122 -7.39 -19.30 -14.40
N LEU A 123 -6.52 -18.41 -13.96
CA LEU A 123 -6.03 -17.28 -14.74
C LEU A 123 -5.01 -17.79 -15.75
N GLU A 124 -5.10 -17.28 -16.98
CA GLU A 124 -4.28 -17.65 -18.11
C GLU A 124 -3.37 -16.49 -18.54
N PRO A 125 -2.11 -16.77 -18.90
CA PRO A 125 -1.25 -15.81 -19.58
C PRO A 125 -1.87 -15.27 -20.87
N GLY A 126 -1.55 -14.03 -21.24
CA GLY A 126 -2.07 -13.42 -22.47
C GLY A 126 -3.52 -12.94 -22.38
N GLN A 127 -4.13 -12.94 -21.19
CA GLN A 127 -5.44 -12.35 -20.92
C GLN A 127 -5.33 -11.16 -19.95
N ILE A 128 -6.26 -10.22 -20.09
CA ILE A 128 -6.43 -9.10 -19.17
C ILE A 128 -7.52 -9.47 -18.16
N TYR A 129 -7.23 -9.23 -16.89
CA TYR A 129 -8.16 -9.39 -15.77
C TYR A 129 -8.38 -8.04 -15.10
N ALA A 130 -9.60 -7.83 -14.62
CA ALA A 130 -9.94 -6.68 -13.81
C ALA A 130 -10.11 -7.11 -12.36
N TYR A 131 -9.98 -6.18 -11.41
CA TYR A 131 -10.41 -6.43 -10.05
C TYR A 131 -11.18 -5.25 -9.47
N ASP A 132 -12.11 -5.57 -8.57
CA ASP A 132 -12.80 -4.60 -7.73
C ASP A 132 -12.54 -4.93 -6.24
N LEU A 133 -12.78 -3.93 -5.40
CA LEU A 133 -12.64 -4.03 -3.94
C LEU A 133 -13.89 -3.42 -3.31
N ASP A 134 -14.54 -4.18 -2.44
CA ASP A 134 -15.69 -3.75 -1.65
C ASP A 134 -15.28 -3.63 -0.18
N PHE A 135 -15.51 -2.46 0.43
CA PHE A 135 -15.04 -2.13 1.77
C PHE A 135 -16.20 -2.02 2.76
N PHE A 136 -16.15 -2.84 3.80
CA PHE A 136 -17.12 -2.87 4.90
C PHE A 136 -16.47 -2.34 6.18
N ARG A 137 -16.92 -1.20 6.69
CA ARG A 137 -16.35 -0.62 7.93
C ARG A 137 -16.76 -1.45 9.14
N LEU A 138 -15.80 -1.76 10.01
CA LEU A 138 -16.03 -2.64 11.16
C LEU A 138 -16.39 -1.89 12.45
N ASN A 139 -15.93 -0.66 12.61
CA ASN A 139 -16.17 0.14 13.82
C ASN A 139 -16.75 1.50 13.42
N HIS A 140 -18.07 1.63 13.43
CA HIS A 140 -18.74 2.92 13.28
C HIS A 140 -18.65 3.72 14.59
N THR A 141 -17.65 4.59 14.73
CA THR A 141 -17.74 5.67 15.71
C THR A 141 -18.54 6.83 15.08
N PRO A 142 -19.60 7.36 15.75
CA PRO A 142 -20.44 8.44 15.22
C PRO A 142 -19.66 9.71 14.83
N GLU A 143 -18.49 9.90 15.44
CA GLU A 143 -17.62 11.08 15.23
C GLU A 143 -16.75 10.98 13.96
N ALA A 144 -16.56 9.77 13.40
CA ALA A 144 -15.80 9.53 12.17
C ALA A 144 -16.71 9.33 10.95
N SER A 145 -17.85 10.03 10.94
CA SER A 145 -18.80 10.11 9.83
C SER A 145 -18.20 10.88 8.65
N SER A 146 -17.13 10.35 8.04
CA SER A 146 -16.73 10.76 6.70
C SER A 146 -17.92 10.52 5.77
N ALA A 147 -18.23 11.47 4.90
CA ALA A 147 -19.37 11.50 3.98
C ALA A 147 -19.44 10.35 2.94
N LEU A 148 -18.70 9.26 3.12
CA LEU A 148 -18.47 8.20 2.14
C LEU A 148 -19.50 7.06 2.18
N SER A 149 -20.36 6.97 3.20
CA SER A 149 -21.45 5.98 3.19
C SER A 149 -22.74 6.57 3.76
N LEU A 150 -23.76 6.65 2.89
CA LEU A 150 -25.13 7.03 3.23
C LEU A 150 -25.90 5.89 3.92
N ASP A 151 -25.41 4.65 3.82
CA ASP A 151 -25.98 3.45 4.43
C ASP A 151 -24.86 2.53 4.98
N PRO A 152 -24.72 2.38 6.31
CA PRO A 152 -23.70 1.53 6.91
C PRO A 152 -23.83 0.03 6.55
N ALA A 153 -24.95 -0.41 5.98
CA ALA A 153 -25.15 -1.78 5.52
C ALA A 153 -24.58 -2.06 4.11
N LEU A 154 -24.27 -1.02 3.32
CA LEU A 154 -23.73 -1.17 1.96
C LEU A 154 -22.20 -1.03 1.96
N PRO A 155 -21.49 -1.82 1.13
CA PRO A 155 -20.05 -1.65 0.96
C PRO A 155 -19.75 -0.30 0.30
N ILE A 156 -18.63 0.29 0.70
CA ILE A 156 -18.00 1.39 -0.04
C ILE A 156 -17.28 0.75 -1.22
N SER A 157 -17.55 1.19 -2.45
CA SER A 157 -16.84 0.71 -3.63
C SER A 157 -15.40 1.25 -3.71
N LEU A 158 -14.55 0.60 -4.50
CA LEU A 158 -13.19 1.08 -4.78
C LEU A 158 -13.14 2.54 -5.24
N GLN A 159 -14.02 2.94 -6.17
CA GLN A 159 -14.06 4.31 -6.67
C GLN A 159 -14.39 5.31 -5.54
N GLN A 160 -15.37 4.99 -4.69
CA GLN A 160 -15.71 5.85 -3.55
C GLN A 160 -14.57 5.90 -2.53
N ALA A 161 -13.90 4.78 -2.28
CA ALA A 161 -12.80 4.67 -1.32
C ALA A 161 -11.54 5.45 -1.76
N LEU A 162 -11.36 5.68 -3.07
CA LEU A 162 -10.28 6.47 -3.66
C LEU A 162 -10.55 7.98 -3.65
N THR A 163 -11.80 8.40 -3.51
CA THR A 163 -12.19 9.82 -3.59
C THR A 163 -12.39 10.46 -2.23
N SER A 164 -12.21 11.79 -2.17
CA SER A 164 -12.49 12.61 -1.00
C SER A 164 -12.86 14.04 -1.43
N PRO A 165 -13.29 14.94 -0.51
CA PRO A 165 -13.52 16.34 -0.87
C PRO A 165 -12.31 17.03 -1.52
N ARG A 166 -11.09 16.63 -1.14
CA ARG A 166 -9.84 17.15 -1.71
C ARG A 166 -9.46 16.47 -3.03
N PHE A 167 -9.86 15.21 -3.21
CA PHE A 167 -9.58 14.40 -4.39
C PHE A 167 -10.89 13.84 -4.95
N PRO A 168 -11.74 14.70 -5.57
CA PRO A 168 -13.08 14.30 -5.99
C PRO A 168 -13.08 13.35 -7.19
N GLU A 169 -12.04 13.41 -8.02
CA GLU A 169 -11.89 12.63 -9.24
C GLU A 169 -10.52 11.96 -9.22
N LEU A 170 -10.49 10.67 -8.92
CA LEU A 170 -9.29 9.84 -8.99
C LEU A 170 -9.67 8.50 -9.61
N SER A 171 -8.98 8.11 -10.69
CA SER A 171 -9.12 6.80 -11.32
C SER A 171 -7.77 6.12 -11.37
N ILE A 172 -7.78 4.81 -11.11
CA ILE A 172 -6.62 3.91 -11.25
C ILE A 172 -6.88 2.87 -12.36
N SER A 173 -7.79 3.20 -13.29
CA SER A 173 -8.14 2.39 -14.45
C SER A 173 -7.68 3.07 -15.74
N TYR A 174 -7.24 2.26 -16.69
CA TYR A 174 -6.95 2.68 -18.07
C TYR A 174 -8.14 2.43 -19.02
N PHE A 175 -9.28 1.96 -18.50
CA PHE A 175 -10.45 1.57 -19.29
C PHE A 175 -11.71 2.33 -18.84
N SER A 176 -12.70 2.40 -19.72
CA SER A 176 -13.95 3.15 -19.48
C SER A 176 -14.80 2.60 -18.32
N HIS A 177 -14.65 1.32 -17.99
CA HIS A 177 -15.37 0.67 -16.89
C HIS A 177 -14.83 1.04 -15.49
N GLY A 178 -13.71 1.76 -15.39
CA GLY A 178 -13.23 2.33 -14.13
C GLY A 178 -12.60 1.35 -13.13
N LEU A 179 -12.30 0.10 -13.53
CA LEU A 179 -11.63 -0.88 -12.65
C LEU A 179 -10.15 -1.04 -13.03
N PRO A 180 -9.24 -1.20 -12.05
CA PRO A 180 -7.87 -1.60 -12.33
C PRO A 180 -7.80 -2.91 -13.11
N THR A 181 -6.79 -3.05 -13.96
CA THR A 181 -6.54 -4.27 -14.72
C THR A 181 -5.10 -4.74 -14.61
N PHE A 182 -4.89 -6.03 -14.82
CA PHE A 182 -3.57 -6.67 -14.86
C PHE A 182 -3.55 -7.84 -15.84
N ALA A 183 -2.35 -8.35 -16.12
CA ALA A 183 -2.12 -9.59 -16.85
C ALA A 183 -1.15 -10.47 -16.05
N LEU A 184 -1.19 -11.78 -16.27
CA LEU A 184 -0.16 -12.68 -15.75
C LEU A 184 1.14 -12.52 -16.55
N CYS A 185 2.26 -12.99 -15.99
CA CYS A 185 3.47 -13.18 -16.78
C CYS A 185 3.17 -14.10 -17.98
N PRO A 186 3.69 -13.79 -19.18
CA PRO A 186 3.45 -14.58 -20.38
C PRO A 186 4.09 -15.96 -20.26
N ALA A 187 3.54 -16.93 -20.99
CA ALA A 187 4.10 -18.28 -21.04
C ALA A 187 5.47 -18.31 -21.75
N GLN A 188 5.74 -17.34 -22.64
CA GLN A 188 7.00 -17.24 -23.38
C GLN A 188 7.86 -16.11 -22.83
N LEU A 189 9.14 -16.40 -22.59
CA LEU A 189 10.08 -15.44 -21.99
C LEU A 189 10.39 -14.24 -22.88
N ASP A 190 10.30 -14.37 -24.19
CA ASP A 190 10.51 -13.27 -25.16
C ASP A 190 9.40 -12.21 -25.13
N GLN A 191 8.27 -12.52 -24.49
CA GLN A 191 7.16 -11.59 -24.26
C GLN A 191 7.23 -10.95 -22.86
N LEU A 192 8.10 -11.44 -21.97
CA LEU A 192 8.15 -10.99 -20.59
C LEU A 192 8.70 -9.56 -20.48
N GLN A 193 7.83 -8.63 -20.13
CA GLN A 193 8.19 -7.24 -19.80
C GLN A 193 8.43 -7.08 -18.30
N ILE A 194 9.70 -6.88 -17.90
CA ILE A 194 10.11 -6.51 -16.54
C ILE A 194 10.58 -5.07 -16.55
N PHE A 195 10.00 -4.25 -15.68
CA PHE A 195 10.48 -2.90 -15.40
C PHE A 195 11.36 -2.98 -14.16
N HIS A 196 12.53 -2.39 -14.23
CA HIS A 196 13.51 -2.41 -13.17
C HIS A 196 13.84 -0.99 -12.73
N GLY A 197 13.77 -0.77 -11.42
CA GLY A 197 14.25 0.42 -10.76
C GLY A 197 15.32 0.04 -9.73
N SER A 198 16.32 0.90 -9.57
CA SER A 198 17.24 0.76 -8.43
C SER A 198 16.62 1.46 -7.23
N CYS A 199 16.91 2.74 -7.07
CA CYS A 199 16.43 3.53 -5.95
C CYS A 199 15.36 4.54 -6.37
N ARG A 200 14.59 5.02 -5.40
CA ARG A 200 13.63 6.12 -5.55
C ARG A 200 13.78 7.05 -4.35
N ASN A 201 14.46 8.18 -4.55
CA ASN A 201 14.60 9.20 -3.52
C ASN A 201 13.64 10.36 -3.80
N VAL A 202 12.63 10.54 -2.95
CA VAL A 202 11.63 11.63 -3.04
C VAL A 202 12.24 13.03 -3.05
N GLN A 203 13.47 13.15 -2.56
CA GLN A 203 14.12 14.44 -2.33
C GLN A 203 15.09 14.81 -3.43
N ASP A 204 15.30 13.91 -4.40
CA ASP A 204 16.15 14.18 -5.55
C ASP A 204 15.47 15.21 -6.48
N ARG A 205 16.26 15.84 -7.35
CA ARG A 205 15.79 16.91 -8.25
C ARG A 205 15.12 16.40 -9.51
N ASP A 206 15.33 15.13 -9.84
CA ASP A 206 14.80 14.51 -11.05
C ASP A 206 13.32 14.11 -10.90
N HIS A 207 12.67 13.88 -12.03
CA HIS A 207 11.28 13.45 -12.06
C HIS A 207 11.15 11.97 -11.67
N ASP A 208 10.04 11.63 -11.04
CA ASP A 208 9.76 10.24 -10.67
C ASP A 208 9.58 9.35 -11.91
N ALA A 209 10.44 8.35 -12.03
CA ALA A 209 10.42 7.39 -13.13
C ALA A 209 9.17 6.48 -13.12
N LEU A 210 8.44 6.38 -12.01
CA LEU A 210 7.17 5.63 -11.98
C LEU A 210 6.09 6.23 -12.88
N ALA A 211 6.17 7.54 -13.19
CA ALA A 211 5.31 8.13 -14.21
C ALA A 211 5.52 7.49 -15.59
N ILE A 212 6.74 7.03 -15.90
CA ILE A 212 7.04 6.31 -17.15
C ILE A 212 6.39 4.92 -17.12
N VAL A 213 6.40 4.25 -15.95
CA VAL A 213 5.74 2.95 -15.78
C VAL A 213 4.23 3.09 -16.00
N ASP A 214 3.62 4.14 -15.43
CA ASP A 214 2.19 4.44 -15.64
C ASP A 214 1.89 4.73 -17.13
N CYS A 215 2.69 5.56 -17.79
CA CYS A 215 2.55 5.83 -19.23
C CYS A 215 2.66 4.54 -20.07
N ALA A 216 3.63 3.66 -19.76
CA ALA A 216 3.80 2.39 -20.47
C ALA A 216 2.63 1.43 -20.21
N ALA A 217 2.15 1.36 -18.97
CA ALA A 217 0.99 0.56 -18.60
C ALA A 217 -0.29 1.07 -19.30
N ALA A 218 -0.48 2.39 -19.40
CA ALA A 218 -1.59 3.00 -20.13
C ALA A 218 -1.48 2.72 -21.64
N HIS A 219 -0.30 2.95 -22.24
CA HIS A 219 -0.10 2.76 -23.67
C HIS A 219 -0.34 1.31 -24.13
N HIS A 220 0.02 0.34 -23.29
CA HIS A 220 -0.16 -1.08 -23.57
C HIS A 220 -1.33 -1.71 -22.78
N ALA A 221 -2.27 -0.92 -22.26
CA ALA A 221 -3.31 -1.42 -21.35
C ALA A 221 -4.12 -2.59 -21.95
N ALA A 222 -4.45 -2.52 -23.24
CA ALA A 222 -5.17 -3.53 -24.01
C ALA A 222 -4.28 -4.62 -24.64
N GLN A 223 -2.97 -4.64 -24.33
CA GLN A 223 -1.99 -5.58 -24.89
C GLN A 223 -1.36 -6.39 -23.75
N PRO A 224 -1.95 -7.53 -23.35
CA PRO A 224 -1.57 -8.25 -22.14
C PRO A 224 -0.08 -8.63 -22.10
N ASN A 225 0.52 -8.96 -23.25
CA ASN A 225 1.93 -9.36 -23.34
C ASN A 225 2.91 -8.20 -23.57
N HIS A 226 2.44 -6.95 -23.74
CA HIS A 226 3.30 -5.78 -23.97
C HIS A 226 3.27 -4.79 -22.81
N ARG A 227 2.32 -4.91 -21.88
CA ARG A 227 2.29 -4.11 -20.65
C ARG A 227 3.33 -4.60 -19.64
N PRO A 228 3.73 -3.76 -18.66
CA PRO A 228 4.58 -4.21 -17.57
C PRO A 228 3.95 -5.40 -16.81
N HIS A 229 4.69 -6.50 -16.65
CA HIS A 229 4.24 -7.68 -15.89
C HIS A 229 4.80 -7.68 -14.46
N GLN A 230 6.03 -7.21 -14.30
CA GLN A 230 6.69 -7.10 -13.00
C GLN A 230 7.44 -5.77 -12.91
N LEU A 231 7.38 -5.17 -11.73
CA LEU A 231 8.21 -4.04 -11.34
C LEU A 231 9.15 -4.51 -10.24
N PHE A 232 10.45 -4.45 -10.51
CA PHE A 232 11.50 -4.94 -9.63
C PHE A 232 12.34 -3.78 -9.10
N PHE A 233 12.30 -3.56 -7.79
CA PHE A 233 13.12 -2.57 -7.11
C PHE A 233 14.31 -3.26 -6.44
N THR A 234 15.51 -2.75 -6.68
CA THR A 234 16.76 -3.36 -6.18
C THR A 234 17.57 -2.47 -5.24
N GLY A 235 17.16 -1.23 -5.07
CA GLY A 235 17.81 -0.26 -4.20
C GLY A 235 16.84 0.39 -3.22
N ASP A 236 17.27 1.49 -2.64
CA ASP A 236 16.60 2.13 -1.51
C ASP A 236 15.39 2.96 -1.96
N GLN A 237 14.30 2.88 -1.20
CA GLN A 237 13.02 3.54 -1.56
C GLN A 237 12.62 4.66 -0.59
N ILE A 238 13.13 4.65 0.64
CA ILE A 238 12.71 5.59 1.70
C ILE A 238 13.83 6.59 2.04
N TYR A 239 15.10 6.18 1.94
CA TYR A 239 16.25 7.03 2.29
C TYR A 239 16.14 7.63 3.70
N GLY A 240 15.82 6.78 4.69
CA GLY A 240 15.57 7.22 6.06
C GLY A 240 16.78 7.82 6.78
N ASP A 241 17.96 7.68 6.21
CA ASP A 241 19.23 8.20 6.70
C ASP A 241 19.66 9.53 6.04
N GLU A 242 18.97 9.94 4.97
CA GLU A 242 19.19 11.19 4.25
C GLU A 242 17.87 11.94 4.10
N VAL A 243 17.47 12.70 5.13
CA VAL A 243 16.17 13.39 5.16
C VAL A 243 16.36 14.90 5.27
N ALA A 244 15.82 15.64 4.32
CA ALA A 244 15.77 17.08 4.30
C ALA A 244 14.80 17.59 5.36
N ASP A 245 15.20 18.63 6.08
CA ASP A 245 14.44 19.16 7.21
C ASP A 245 12.99 19.56 6.86
N PRO A 246 12.68 20.15 5.69
CA PRO A 246 11.29 20.44 5.31
C PRO A 246 10.45 19.17 5.09
N PHE A 247 11.05 18.10 4.55
CA PHE A 247 10.37 16.83 4.35
C PHE A 247 10.11 16.14 5.69
N LEU A 248 11.11 16.11 6.58
CA LEU A 248 10.95 15.63 7.95
C LEU A 248 9.86 16.42 8.70
N TRP A 249 9.83 17.75 8.56
CA TRP A 249 8.78 18.56 9.16
C TRP A 249 7.38 18.10 8.72
N ALA A 250 7.18 17.84 7.43
CA ALA A 250 5.90 17.32 6.92
C ALA A 250 5.59 15.92 7.47
N ILE A 251 6.61 15.05 7.55
CA ILE A 251 6.48 13.69 8.10
C ILE A 251 6.00 13.73 9.55
N LEU A 252 6.60 14.57 10.41
CA LEU A 252 6.24 14.64 11.83
C LEU A 252 4.77 15.04 12.03
N ARG A 253 4.27 15.98 11.22
CA ARG A 253 2.85 16.39 11.28
C ARG A 253 1.88 15.28 10.89
N ALA A 254 2.24 14.52 9.85
CA ALA A 254 1.44 13.39 9.41
C ALA A 254 1.52 12.22 10.41
N GLN A 255 2.69 11.99 11.00
CA GLN A 255 2.90 10.97 12.02
C GLN A 255 2.02 11.21 13.25
N ASP A 256 1.89 12.46 13.70
CA ASP A 256 1.02 12.79 14.83
C ASP A 256 -0.47 12.54 14.52
N ALA A 257 -0.89 12.76 13.28
CA ALA A 257 -2.25 12.47 12.85
C ALA A 257 -2.51 10.95 12.72
N ILE A 258 -1.54 10.19 12.18
CA ILE A 258 -1.73 8.80 11.77
C ILE A 258 -1.41 7.79 12.87
N PHE A 259 -0.38 8.04 13.69
CA PHE A 259 0.11 7.09 14.69
C PHE A 259 -0.26 7.49 16.13
N ASN A 260 0.04 8.73 16.54
CA ASN A 260 -0.21 9.30 17.88
C ASN A 260 0.10 8.38 19.10
N GLU A 261 0.92 7.34 18.92
CA GLU A 261 1.50 6.58 20.02
C GLU A 261 2.92 7.10 20.25
N ASP A 262 3.28 7.33 21.52
CA ASP A 262 4.61 7.76 21.91
C ASP A 262 5.60 6.60 21.73
N GLU A 263 6.05 6.40 20.50
CA GLU A 263 7.21 5.56 20.21
C GLU A 263 8.42 6.19 20.92
N SER A 264 8.77 5.58 22.05
CA SER A 264 9.84 6.04 22.91
C SER A 264 11.18 5.58 22.35
N LEU A 265 12.02 6.53 21.97
CA LEU A 265 13.40 6.24 21.59
C LEU A 265 14.24 6.11 22.85
N VAL A 266 14.83 4.93 23.05
CA VAL A 266 15.78 4.69 24.14
C VAL A 266 17.18 4.99 23.61
N ILE A 267 17.85 5.96 24.22
CA ILE A 267 19.24 6.31 23.89
C ILE A 267 20.09 5.93 25.10
N GLU A 268 20.88 4.87 24.97
CA GLU A 268 21.80 4.44 26.01
C GLU A 268 22.98 5.43 26.11
N ASN A 269 23.14 6.06 27.28
CA ASN A 269 24.32 6.84 27.69
C ASN A 269 24.49 8.29 27.20
N THR A 270 23.49 9.15 27.39
CA THR A 270 23.73 10.60 27.34
C THR A 270 23.17 11.31 28.55
N GLU A 271 23.96 12.23 29.10
CA GLU A 271 23.55 13.34 29.99
C GLU A 271 22.13 13.84 29.68
N PRO A 272 21.35 14.34 30.65
CA PRO A 272 19.95 14.73 30.43
C PRO A 272 19.83 15.75 29.28
N PHE A 273 19.42 15.27 28.11
CA PHE A 273 19.15 16.08 26.93
C PHE A 273 17.64 15.99 26.64
N ASP A 274 17.06 17.11 26.22
CA ASP A 274 15.65 17.14 25.84
C ASP A 274 15.48 16.46 24.48
N LEU A 275 15.09 15.17 24.53
CA LEU A 275 14.74 14.37 23.35
C LEU A 275 13.76 15.10 22.43
N SER A 276 12.82 15.87 22.99
CA SER A 276 11.83 16.58 22.17
C SER A 276 12.45 17.65 21.29
N GLN A 277 13.50 18.33 21.77
CA GLN A 277 14.26 19.31 20.98
C GLN A 277 15.28 18.67 20.05
N ALA A 278 15.94 17.61 20.52
CA ALA A 278 17.00 16.96 19.75
C ALA A 278 16.46 16.11 18.58
N LEU A 279 15.16 15.76 18.61
CA LEU A 279 14.45 15.09 17.53
C LEU A 279 13.74 16.07 16.57
N GLN A 280 13.99 17.39 16.67
CA GLN A 280 13.46 18.36 15.71
C GLN A 280 14.24 18.34 14.38
N PRO A 281 13.62 18.75 13.26
CA PRO A 281 14.33 18.92 11.99
C PRO A 281 15.60 19.78 12.14
N GLY A 282 16.70 19.34 11.53
CA GLY A 282 18.01 19.99 11.57
C GLY A 282 18.86 19.72 12.82
N GLN A 283 18.31 19.04 13.84
CA GLN A 283 19.03 18.66 15.07
C GLN A 283 19.40 17.16 15.10
N ARG A 284 18.77 16.35 14.25
CA ARG A 284 18.85 14.88 14.33
C ARG A 284 20.17 14.28 13.92
N ASN A 285 20.91 14.91 13.00
CA ASN A 285 22.19 14.38 12.53
C ASN A 285 23.18 14.15 13.68
N GLN A 286 23.22 15.06 14.67
CA GLN A 286 24.13 14.94 15.79
C GLN A 286 23.89 13.65 16.57
N ILE A 287 22.63 13.36 16.91
CA ILE A 287 22.25 12.11 17.59
C ILE A 287 22.55 10.90 16.72
N ALA A 288 22.15 10.94 15.44
CA ALA A 288 22.38 9.85 14.49
C ALA A 288 23.87 9.48 14.42
N THR A 289 24.74 10.47 14.26
CA THR A 289 26.17 10.25 14.02
C THR A 289 26.97 10.03 15.30
N GLN A 290 26.78 10.88 16.31
CA GLN A 290 27.65 10.91 17.50
C GLN A 290 27.18 9.93 18.58
N THR A 291 25.87 9.71 18.70
CA THR A 291 25.31 8.84 19.74
C THR A 291 24.97 7.46 19.19
N ALA A 292 24.26 7.40 18.06
CA ALA A 292 23.86 6.12 17.45
C ALA A 292 24.91 5.52 16.50
N GLY A 293 25.95 6.28 16.14
CA GLY A 293 27.05 5.80 15.30
C GLY A 293 26.67 5.54 13.83
N LEU A 294 25.57 6.13 13.34
CA LEU A 294 25.14 6.03 11.96
C LEU A 294 26.11 6.78 11.04
N THR A 295 26.40 6.19 9.87
CA THR A 295 27.50 6.62 9.00
C THR A 295 27.06 7.41 7.77
N ALA A 296 25.76 7.71 7.63
CA ALA A 296 25.21 8.45 6.51
C ALA A 296 25.74 9.89 6.39
N SER A 297 26.23 10.45 7.51
CA SER A 297 26.94 11.73 7.53
C SER A 297 28.33 11.60 6.89
N LEU A 298 28.43 11.92 5.60
CA LEU A 298 29.70 12.01 4.91
C LEU A 298 30.57 13.12 5.53
N LYS A 299 31.77 12.77 5.99
CA LYS A 299 32.74 13.68 6.64
C LYS A 299 33.03 14.99 5.86
N ASN A 300 32.79 14.99 4.54
CA ASN A 300 33.09 16.11 3.65
C ASN A 300 31.84 16.81 3.06
N THR A 301 30.63 16.34 3.36
CA THR A 301 29.36 16.96 2.92
C THR A 301 28.26 16.79 3.97
N PRO A 302 28.42 17.38 5.17
CA PRO A 302 27.45 17.24 6.27
C PRO A 302 26.06 17.78 5.91
N GLU A 303 25.97 18.69 4.93
CA GLU A 303 24.72 19.29 4.47
C GLU A 303 23.84 18.34 3.65
N LYS A 304 24.38 17.19 3.19
CA LYS A 304 23.59 16.19 2.46
C LYS A 304 22.71 15.33 3.38
N ALA A 305 23.13 15.08 4.61
CA ALA A 305 22.40 14.23 5.56
C ALA A 305 21.85 15.04 6.75
N SER A 306 21.08 16.12 6.52
CA SER A 306 20.70 17.06 7.59
C SER A 306 19.88 16.42 8.71
N SER A 307 19.02 15.45 8.39
CA SER A 307 18.20 14.72 9.36
C SER A 307 18.06 13.22 9.02
N HIS A 308 17.50 12.45 9.96
CA HIS A 308 17.22 11.02 9.84
C HIS A 308 15.80 10.70 10.35
N LEU A 309 15.18 9.66 9.81
CA LEU A 309 14.00 9.00 10.37
C LEU A 309 14.44 8.05 11.48
N PHE A 310 13.76 8.09 12.61
CA PHE A 310 14.04 7.27 13.78
C PHE A 310 12.86 6.39 14.17
N ARG A 311 11.64 6.90 14.05
CA ARG A 311 10.42 6.22 14.50
C ARG A 311 9.81 5.40 13.39
N PHE A 312 9.25 4.23 13.69
CA PHE A 312 8.47 3.44 12.74
C PHE A 312 7.38 4.26 12.05
N GLY A 313 6.66 5.11 12.80
CA GLY A 313 5.65 6.00 12.23
C GLY A 313 6.21 6.97 11.18
N GLU A 314 7.44 7.44 11.36
CA GLU A 314 8.11 8.31 10.40
C GLU A 314 8.46 7.57 9.10
N TYR A 315 8.94 6.32 9.19
CA TYR A 315 9.19 5.47 8.01
C TYR A 315 7.90 5.16 7.24
N CYS A 316 6.81 4.85 7.94
CA CYS A 316 5.52 4.62 7.30
C CYS A 316 5.01 5.86 6.57
N VAL A 317 5.08 7.03 7.23
CA VAL A 317 4.64 8.29 6.62
C VAL A 317 5.53 8.70 5.45
N ALA A 318 6.85 8.52 5.56
CA ALA A 318 7.76 8.75 4.44
C ALA A 318 7.40 7.89 3.23
N TYR A 319 7.07 6.62 3.44
CA TYR A 319 6.57 5.73 2.38
C TYR A 319 5.22 6.17 1.80
N LEU A 320 4.31 6.71 2.63
CA LEU A 320 3.03 7.25 2.14
C LEU A 320 3.21 8.52 1.30
N PHE A 321 4.27 9.30 1.55
CA PHE A 321 4.59 10.50 0.78
C PHE A 321 5.41 10.22 -0.48
N SER A 322 6.02 9.04 -0.59
CA SER A 322 6.75 8.60 -1.78
C SER A 322 5.81 8.02 -2.83
#